data_AF-A0A8T4FQL0-F1
#
_entry.id   AF-A0A8T4FQL0-F1
#
_cell.length_a   1.000
_cell.length_b   1.000
_cell.length_c   1.000
_cell.angle_alpha   90.00
_cell.angle_beta   90.00
_cell.angle_gamma   90.00
#
_symmetry.space_group_name_H-M   'P 1'
#
loop_
_entity.id
_entity.type
_entity.pdbx_description
1 polymer ?
#
loop_
_entity_poly.entity_id
_entity_poly.type
_entity_poly.pdbx_seq_one_letter_code
_entity_poly.pdbx_strand_id
1 'polypeptide(L)'
;LDKRGELKRTSNEKVLVKLNRNPFVLATGASETELLGDVRHDPYGGHDKLGTPAYERVVAGSIHEAHEGVLFVDEISHLGSLQRFILTAMQEKTFPIMGRNPQSAGASVKVEDVPCDFILVAACNIQDLENILSPLRSRIIGNGYEVLVDIAMPDNSHNRAKYAQFVAQEVNLDGHIPHADIEAVKLIIDEGRRRAKEDNQRNSLTLRLRELGGLIRSAGDIAVMEEAELITADHIRKALMRSRPVEEQIRERYGSYNKGLSKDVSSAQKERSQYYFQTEHLDDNMFS
;
A
#
# COMPACT_ATOMS: atom_id res chain seq x y z
N LEU A 1 -48.25 -18.59 -18.24
CA LEU A 1 -47.00 -18.82 -17.49
C LEU A 1 -45.81 -18.97 -18.45
N ASP A 2 -46.00 -19.49 -19.67
CA ASP A 2 -44.90 -19.74 -20.62
C ASP A 2 -44.28 -18.51 -21.30
N LYS A 3 -45.03 -17.42 -21.51
CA LYS A 3 -44.47 -16.16 -22.05
C LYS A 3 -43.46 -15.48 -21.11
N ARG A 4 -43.49 -15.79 -19.80
CA ARG A 4 -42.54 -15.28 -18.80
C ARG A 4 -41.22 -16.05 -18.81
N GLY A 5 -41.22 -17.29 -19.30
CA GLY A 5 -40.03 -18.13 -19.46
C GLY A 5 -39.24 -17.80 -20.72
N GLU A 6 -39.91 -17.34 -21.78
CA GLU A 6 -39.25 -16.91 -23.03
C GLU A 6 -38.51 -15.57 -22.88
N LEU A 7 -39.07 -14.61 -22.14
CA LEU A 7 -38.40 -13.34 -21.82
C LEU A 7 -37.10 -13.51 -21.00
N LYS A 8 -36.99 -14.58 -20.21
CA LYS A 8 -35.76 -14.91 -19.47
C LYS A 8 -34.64 -15.49 -20.36
N ARG A 9 -34.95 -16.02 -21.54
CA ARG A 9 -33.95 -16.60 -22.45
C ARG A 9 -33.31 -15.57 -23.40
N THR A 10 -33.92 -14.38 -23.51
CA THR A 10 -33.43 -13.26 -24.32
C THR A 10 -33.21 -12.00 -23.49
N SER A 11 -32.89 -12.12 -22.20
CA SER A 11 -32.32 -10.98 -21.49
C SER A 11 -30.87 -10.83 -21.95
N ASN A 12 -30.68 -10.08 -23.04
CA ASN A 12 -29.41 -9.41 -23.31
C ASN A 12 -29.22 -8.33 -22.23
N GLU A 13 -29.11 -8.72 -20.96
CA GLU A 13 -28.66 -7.85 -19.87
C GLU A 13 -27.19 -7.53 -20.15
N LYS A 14 -26.99 -6.57 -21.05
CA LYS A 14 -25.68 -6.01 -21.33
C LYS A 14 -25.31 -5.19 -20.11
N VAL A 15 -24.35 -5.69 -19.35
CA VAL A 15 -23.70 -4.94 -18.28
C VAL A 15 -23.02 -3.73 -18.94
N LEU A 16 -23.50 -2.53 -18.62
CA LEU A 16 -22.94 -1.30 -19.19
C LEU A 16 -21.67 -0.93 -18.43
N VAL A 17 -20.53 -1.28 -19.03
CA VAL A 17 -19.20 -0.88 -18.53
C VAL A 17 -18.67 0.30 -19.34
N LYS A 18 -17.89 1.18 -18.70
CA LYS A 18 -17.23 2.28 -19.42
C LYS A 18 -16.26 1.70 -20.45
N LEU A 19 -16.34 2.18 -21.69
CA LEU A 19 -15.48 1.75 -22.80
C LEU A 19 -13.98 1.92 -22.48
N ASN A 20 -13.63 3.00 -21.78
CA ASN A 20 -12.26 3.34 -21.40
C ASN A 20 -12.00 3.10 -19.90
N ARG A 21 -12.61 2.08 -19.29
CA ARG A 21 -12.30 1.76 -17.88
C ARG A 21 -10.85 1.32 -17.74
N ASN A 22 -10.22 1.67 -16.63
CA ASN A 22 -8.98 1.04 -16.19
C ASN A 22 -9.36 -0.21 -15.37
N PRO A 23 -9.15 -1.44 -15.88
CA PRO A 23 -9.53 -2.65 -15.19
C PRO A 23 -8.58 -2.99 -14.02
N PHE A 24 -7.52 -2.20 -13.78
CA PHE A 24 -6.66 -2.34 -12.62
C PHE A 24 -7.17 -1.44 -11.48
N VAL A 25 -7.79 -2.03 -10.46
CA VAL A 25 -8.36 -1.33 -9.32
C VAL A 25 -7.53 -1.61 -8.07
N LEU A 26 -7.05 -0.55 -7.43
CA LEU A 26 -6.31 -0.62 -6.17
C LEU A 26 -7.28 -0.39 -5.00
N ALA A 27 -7.35 -1.34 -4.07
CA ALA A 27 -8.26 -1.32 -2.92
C ALA A 27 -7.52 -1.54 -1.58
N THR A 28 -6.23 -1.16 -1.53
CA THR A 28 -5.42 -1.18 -0.30
C THR A 28 -6.03 -0.25 0.76
N GLY A 29 -6.33 -0.79 1.94
CA GLY A 29 -6.94 -0.01 3.02
C GLY A 29 -8.38 0.43 2.77
N ALA A 30 -9.06 -0.16 1.78
CA ALA A 30 -10.40 0.22 1.40
C ALA A 30 -11.39 0.01 2.56
N SER A 31 -12.27 1.00 2.73
CA SER A 31 -13.41 0.88 3.65
C SER A 31 -14.43 -0.15 3.13
N GLU A 32 -15.35 -0.57 4.00
CA GLU A 32 -16.41 -1.51 3.60
C GLU A 32 -17.26 -0.99 2.43
N THR A 33 -17.57 0.32 2.43
CA THR A 33 -18.36 0.98 1.39
C THR A 33 -17.57 1.12 0.09
N GLU A 34 -16.29 1.44 0.17
CA GLU A 34 -15.41 1.54 -0.99
C GLU A 34 -15.21 0.17 -1.65
N LEU A 35 -14.98 -0.88 -0.88
CA LEU A 35 -14.75 -2.22 -1.41
C LEU A 35 -16.02 -2.82 -2.01
N LEU A 36 -17.15 -2.72 -1.30
CA LEU A 36 -18.38 -3.48 -1.60
C LEU A 36 -19.50 -2.64 -2.21
N GLY A 37 -19.29 -1.34 -2.37
CA GLY A 37 -20.31 -0.42 -2.87
C GLY A 37 -21.29 0.00 -1.78
N ASP A 38 -22.06 1.04 -2.09
CA ASP A 38 -23.05 1.61 -1.18
C ASP A 38 -24.18 2.31 -1.97
N VAL A 39 -25.22 2.72 -1.28
CA VAL A 39 -26.32 3.52 -1.84
C VAL A 39 -26.39 4.86 -1.13
N ARG A 40 -26.25 5.95 -1.90
CA ARG A 40 -26.31 7.31 -1.38
C ARG A 40 -27.63 7.58 -0.66
N HIS A 41 -27.53 8.37 0.41
CA HIS A 41 -28.70 8.88 1.11
C HIS A 41 -29.52 9.80 0.21
N ASP A 42 -30.85 9.68 0.28
CA ASP A 42 -31.77 10.65 -0.31
C ASP A 42 -32.36 11.52 0.82
N PRO A 43 -32.01 12.82 0.89
CA PRO A 43 -32.55 13.74 1.90
C PRO A 43 -34.07 13.88 1.86
N TYR A 44 -34.69 13.57 0.72
CA TYR A 44 -36.14 13.67 0.52
C TYR A 44 -36.87 12.34 0.71
N GLY A 45 -36.18 11.30 1.20
CA GLY A 45 -36.79 10.03 1.59
C GLY A 45 -37.51 9.28 0.46
N GLY A 46 -37.11 9.46 -0.80
CA GLY A 46 -37.74 8.83 -1.95
C GLY A 46 -38.99 9.53 -2.47
N HIS A 47 -39.20 10.81 -2.15
CA HIS A 47 -40.34 11.58 -2.66
C HIS A 47 -40.33 11.68 -4.20
N ASP A 48 -41.36 11.14 -4.87
CA ASP A 48 -41.44 10.88 -6.32
C ASP A 48 -41.10 12.07 -7.26
N LYS A 49 -41.17 13.32 -6.78
CA LYS A 49 -40.92 14.54 -7.56
C LYS A 49 -39.65 15.32 -7.19
N LEU A 50 -39.02 15.00 -6.07
CA LEU A 50 -37.92 15.79 -5.50
C LEU A 50 -36.70 14.93 -5.10
N GLY A 51 -36.92 13.65 -4.79
CA GLY A 51 -35.88 12.70 -4.46
C GLY A 51 -35.09 12.21 -5.67
N THR A 52 -33.90 11.69 -5.41
CA THR A 52 -33.08 11.05 -6.46
C THR A 52 -33.49 9.58 -6.61
N PRO A 53 -33.78 9.09 -7.82
CA PRO A 53 -34.15 7.69 -8.04
C PRO A 53 -33.11 6.72 -7.47
N ALA A 54 -33.58 5.57 -6.96
CA ALA A 54 -32.70 4.60 -6.29
C ALA A 54 -31.53 4.15 -7.17
N TYR A 55 -31.75 3.93 -8.47
CA TYR A 55 -30.71 3.46 -9.40
C TYR A 55 -29.60 4.49 -9.64
N GLU A 56 -29.87 5.80 -9.50
CA GLU A 56 -28.84 6.86 -9.64
C GLU A 56 -28.01 7.04 -8.37
N ARG A 57 -28.48 6.48 -7.25
CA ARG A 57 -27.83 6.54 -5.94
C ARG A 57 -26.88 5.37 -5.69
N VAL A 58 -26.91 4.34 -6.52
CA VAL A 58 -26.05 3.15 -6.42
C VAL A 58 -24.62 3.54 -6.79
N VAL A 59 -23.68 3.25 -5.89
CA VAL A 59 -22.26 3.45 -6.08
C VAL A 59 -21.59 2.08 -6.13
N ALA A 60 -20.87 1.81 -7.21
CA ALA A 60 -20.08 0.60 -7.36
C ALA A 60 -18.92 0.60 -6.36
N GLY A 61 -18.69 -0.54 -5.72
CA GLY A 61 -17.46 -0.79 -4.99
C GLY A 61 -16.32 -1.24 -5.88
N SER A 62 -15.09 -1.23 -5.34
CA SER A 62 -13.86 -1.64 -6.02
C SER A 62 -13.97 -3.04 -6.65
N ILE A 63 -14.66 -3.98 -6.01
CA ILE A 63 -14.86 -5.34 -6.56
C ILE A 63 -15.65 -5.33 -7.88
N HIS A 64 -16.60 -4.40 -8.03
CA HIS A 64 -17.43 -4.27 -9.22
C HIS A 64 -16.69 -3.50 -10.31
N GLU A 65 -15.95 -2.46 -9.93
CA GLU A 65 -15.08 -1.73 -10.86
C GLU A 65 -14.00 -2.64 -11.46
N ALA A 66 -13.52 -3.61 -10.68
CA ALA A 66 -12.54 -4.62 -11.09
C ALA A 66 -13.11 -5.76 -11.95
N HIS A 67 -14.42 -5.78 -12.24
CA HIS A 67 -15.03 -6.83 -13.06
C HIS A 67 -14.32 -7.00 -14.41
N GLU A 68 -13.97 -8.24 -14.76
CA GLU A 68 -13.11 -8.63 -15.90
C GLU A 68 -11.75 -7.91 -15.92
N GLY A 69 -11.22 -7.67 -14.72
CA GLY A 69 -9.98 -6.94 -14.49
C GLY A 69 -9.19 -7.50 -13.32
N VAL A 70 -8.40 -6.64 -12.68
CA VAL A 70 -7.54 -6.95 -11.55
C VAL A 70 -7.99 -6.13 -10.35
N LEU A 71 -8.29 -6.81 -9.24
CA LEU A 71 -8.43 -6.20 -7.93
C LEU A 71 -7.12 -6.38 -7.17
N PHE A 72 -6.38 -5.30 -6.97
CA PHE A 72 -5.13 -5.28 -6.22
C PHE A 72 -5.38 -4.84 -4.78
N VAL A 73 -4.98 -5.68 -3.82
CA VAL A 73 -5.11 -5.39 -2.38
C VAL A 73 -3.75 -5.62 -1.72
N ASP A 74 -3.05 -4.55 -1.39
CA ASP A 74 -1.90 -4.63 -0.48
C ASP A 74 -2.38 -4.75 0.96
N GLU A 75 -1.57 -5.36 1.81
CA GLU A 75 -1.88 -5.61 3.23
C GLU A 75 -3.27 -6.25 3.45
N ILE A 76 -3.60 -7.32 2.70
CA ILE A 76 -4.94 -7.94 2.74
C ILE A 76 -5.39 -8.37 4.15
N SER A 77 -4.43 -8.66 5.03
CA SER A 77 -4.65 -8.92 6.46
C SER A 77 -5.42 -7.79 7.17
N HIS A 78 -5.14 -6.54 6.83
CA HIS A 78 -5.74 -5.35 7.45
C HIS A 78 -7.23 -5.17 7.10
N LEU A 79 -7.74 -5.82 6.06
CA LEU A 79 -9.17 -5.83 5.74
C LEU A 79 -10.03 -6.57 6.79
N GLY A 80 -9.40 -7.38 7.65
CA GLY A 80 -10.09 -8.09 8.73
C GLY A 80 -11.29 -8.90 8.23
N SER A 81 -12.49 -8.56 8.72
CA SER A 81 -13.71 -9.30 8.36
C SER A 81 -14.13 -9.14 6.89
N LEU A 82 -13.67 -8.09 6.20
CA LEU A 82 -14.03 -7.83 4.79
C LEU A 82 -13.49 -8.89 3.83
N GLN A 83 -12.46 -9.63 4.25
CA GLN A 83 -11.92 -10.77 3.51
C GLN A 83 -13.01 -11.83 3.19
N ARG A 84 -14.04 -11.98 4.04
CA ARG A 84 -15.17 -12.88 3.78
C ARG A 84 -15.96 -12.48 2.55
N PHE A 85 -16.17 -11.18 2.35
CA PHE A 85 -16.92 -10.68 1.20
C PHE A 85 -16.12 -10.80 -0.08
N ILE A 86 -14.79 -10.61 -0.04
CA ILE A 86 -13.91 -10.91 -1.17
C ILE A 86 -14.02 -12.39 -1.56
N LEU A 87 -13.98 -13.30 -0.59
CA LEU A 87 -14.16 -14.73 -0.86
C LEU A 87 -15.50 -15.03 -1.55
N THR A 88 -16.60 -14.46 -1.04
CA THR A 88 -17.93 -14.62 -1.66
C THR A 88 -17.97 -14.06 -3.07
N ALA A 89 -17.45 -12.85 -3.30
CA ALA A 89 -17.37 -12.22 -4.61
C ALA A 89 -16.55 -13.07 -5.61
N MET A 90 -15.45 -13.67 -5.18
CA MET A 90 -14.65 -14.60 -6.00
C MET A 90 -15.36 -15.92 -6.32
N GLN A 91 -16.27 -16.37 -5.45
CA GLN A 91 -17.01 -17.63 -5.64
C GLN A 91 -18.18 -17.43 -6.59
N GLU A 92 -18.99 -16.39 -6.35
CA GLU A 92 -20.23 -16.13 -7.06
C GLU A 92 -20.02 -15.33 -8.35
N LYS A 93 -18.89 -14.60 -8.46
CA LYS A 93 -18.59 -13.64 -9.55
C LYS A 93 -19.58 -12.50 -9.69
N THR A 94 -20.54 -12.42 -8.78
CA THR A 94 -21.46 -11.32 -8.57
C THR A 94 -21.50 -10.99 -7.07
N PHE A 95 -21.81 -9.76 -6.73
CA PHE A 95 -21.97 -9.33 -5.36
C PHE A 95 -23.04 -8.23 -5.28
N PRO A 96 -23.98 -8.27 -4.32
CA PRO A 96 -25.03 -7.27 -4.25
C PRO A 96 -24.51 -5.92 -3.73
N ILE A 97 -24.97 -4.82 -4.31
CA ILE A 97 -24.77 -3.47 -3.76
C ILE A 97 -25.98 -3.10 -2.92
N MET A 98 -25.75 -2.74 -1.67
CA MET A 98 -26.80 -2.39 -0.71
C MET A 98 -26.39 -1.22 0.16
N GLY A 99 -27.37 -0.45 0.64
CA GLY A 99 -27.11 0.65 1.56
C GLY A 99 -26.56 0.13 2.89
N ARG A 100 -25.30 0.47 3.20
CA ARG A 100 -24.58 -0.09 4.36
C ARG A 100 -24.80 0.69 5.65
N ASN A 101 -25.27 1.93 5.57
CA ASN A 101 -25.66 2.72 6.72
C ASN A 101 -27.15 2.49 7.07
N PRO A 102 -27.47 1.80 8.19
CA PRO A 102 -28.86 1.50 8.57
C PRO A 102 -29.73 2.73 8.84
N GLN A 103 -29.11 3.87 9.17
CA GLN A 103 -29.80 5.14 9.44
C GLN A 103 -30.10 5.93 8.16
N SER A 104 -29.65 5.45 7.00
CA SER A 104 -29.83 6.12 5.72
C SER A 104 -31.06 5.60 4.97
N ALA A 105 -31.76 6.47 4.26
CA ALA A 105 -32.77 6.12 3.25
C ALA A 105 -32.21 5.23 2.11
N GLY A 106 -30.87 5.07 2.01
CA GLY A 106 -30.22 4.09 1.13
C GLY A 106 -30.33 2.64 1.61
N ALA A 107 -30.59 2.39 2.91
CA ALA A 107 -30.59 1.04 3.48
C ALA A 107 -31.70 0.12 2.95
N SER A 108 -32.78 0.68 2.41
CA SER A 108 -33.88 -0.07 1.80
C SER A 108 -33.61 -0.51 0.36
N VAL A 109 -32.51 -0.04 -0.24
CA VAL A 109 -32.15 -0.34 -1.63
C VAL A 109 -31.11 -1.44 -1.65
N LYS A 110 -31.40 -2.48 -2.44
CA LYS A 110 -30.49 -3.58 -2.75
C LYS A 110 -30.55 -3.85 -4.25
N VAL A 111 -29.39 -3.84 -4.89
CA VAL A 111 -29.21 -4.30 -6.27
C VAL A 111 -28.58 -5.68 -6.20
N GLU A 112 -29.26 -6.66 -6.77
CA GLU A 112 -28.79 -8.06 -6.80
C GLU A 112 -27.91 -8.31 -8.03
N ASP A 113 -27.11 -9.37 -7.97
CA ASP A 113 -26.33 -9.90 -9.10
C ASP A 113 -25.44 -8.89 -9.83
N VAL A 114 -24.86 -7.91 -9.12
CA VAL A 114 -23.91 -6.96 -9.74
C VAL A 114 -22.60 -7.69 -10.06
N PRO A 115 -22.13 -7.69 -11.32
CA PRO A 115 -20.94 -8.43 -11.70
C PRO A 115 -19.65 -7.95 -11.02
N CYS A 116 -18.82 -8.90 -10.61
CA CYS A 116 -17.52 -8.68 -9.99
C CYS A 116 -16.55 -9.84 -10.26
N ASP A 117 -16.51 -10.35 -11.50
CA ASP A 117 -15.56 -11.38 -11.93
C ASP A 117 -14.13 -10.80 -12.10
N PHE A 118 -13.39 -10.63 -11.00
CA PHE A 118 -12.03 -10.05 -11.01
C PHE A 118 -10.95 -11.11 -10.74
N ILE A 119 -9.72 -10.82 -11.18
CA ILE A 119 -8.51 -11.51 -10.74
C ILE A 119 -8.01 -10.80 -9.47
N LEU A 120 -7.98 -11.52 -8.35
CA LEU A 120 -7.42 -10.99 -7.10
C LEU A 120 -5.89 -11.07 -7.14
N VAL A 121 -5.23 -9.94 -6.95
CA VAL A 121 -3.79 -9.86 -6.64
C VAL A 121 -3.67 -9.30 -5.23
N ALA A 122 -3.38 -10.17 -4.27
CA ALA A 122 -3.24 -9.80 -2.87
C ALA A 122 -1.76 -9.84 -2.44
N ALA A 123 -1.35 -8.87 -1.63
CA ALA A 123 -0.04 -8.84 -1.00
C ALA A 123 -0.16 -8.75 0.52
N CYS A 124 0.82 -9.32 1.22
CA CYS A 124 0.95 -9.22 2.67
C CYS A 124 2.42 -9.44 3.08
N ASN A 125 2.80 -8.93 4.25
CA ASN A 125 4.08 -9.28 4.85
C ASN A 125 4.03 -10.68 5.46
N ILE A 126 5.19 -11.30 5.64
CA ILE A 126 5.31 -12.65 6.23
C ILE A 126 4.69 -12.70 7.63
N GLN A 127 4.90 -11.65 8.43
CA GLN A 127 4.36 -11.54 9.79
C GLN A 127 2.83 -11.50 9.85
N ASP A 128 2.19 -11.07 8.76
CA ASP A 128 0.73 -10.87 8.70
C ASP A 128 0.00 -12.05 8.05
N LEU A 129 0.74 -13.07 7.61
CA LEU A 129 0.19 -14.23 6.90
C LEU A 129 -0.85 -14.99 7.73
N GLU A 130 -0.67 -15.05 9.05
CA GLU A 130 -1.61 -15.70 9.98
C GLU A 130 -2.97 -14.98 10.07
N ASN A 131 -3.01 -13.69 9.72
CA ASN A 131 -4.21 -12.85 9.77
C ASN A 131 -5.06 -12.96 8.49
N ILE A 132 -4.60 -13.73 7.50
CA ILE A 132 -5.43 -14.04 6.33
C ILE A 132 -6.47 -15.10 6.73
N LEU A 133 -7.73 -14.81 6.44
CA LEU A 133 -8.85 -15.71 6.66
C LEU A 133 -8.57 -17.07 6.00
N SER A 134 -8.52 -18.13 6.81
CA SER A 134 -8.17 -19.49 6.36
C SER A 134 -8.98 -19.96 5.13
N PRO A 135 -10.31 -19.76 5.05
CA PRO A 135 -11.09 -20.02 3.83
C PRO A 135 -10.61 -19.27 2.58
N LEU A 136 -10.25 -17.99 2.69
CA LEU A 136 -9.76 -17.18 1.58
C LEU A 136 -8.38 -17.68 1.12
N ARG A 137 -7.47 -17.90 2.06
CA ARG A 137 -6.14 -18.45 1.75
C ARG A 137 -6.23 -19.83 1.11
N SER A 138 -7.08 -20.71 1.63
CA SER A 138 -7.36 -22.04 1.05
C SER A 138 -7.86 -21.93 -0.40
N ARG A 139 -8.72 -20.95 -0.70
CA ARG A 139 -9.19 -20.69 -2.07
C ARG A 139 -8.06 -20.23 -2.99
N ILE A 140 -7.16 -19.37 -2.51
CA ILE A 140 -5.98 -18.89 -3.26
C ILE A 140 -5.02 -20.05 -3.53
N ILE A 141 -4.70 -20.88 -2.53
CA ILE A 141 -3.83 -22.06 -2.70
C ILE A 141 -4.47 -23.07 -3.67
N GLY A 142 -5.77 -23.30 -3.55
CA GLY A 142 -6.47 -24.31 -4.35
C GLY A 142 -6.64 -23.96 -5.83
N ASN A 143 -6.71 -22.66 -6.18
CA ASN A 143 -7.01 -22.21 -7.55
C ASN A 143 -6.06 -21.12 -8.08
N GLY A 144 -4.97 -20.85 -7.39
CA GLY A 144 -4.08 -19.74 -7.69
C GLY A 144 -2.64 -20.03 -7.29
N TYR A 145 -1.90 -18.97 -6.95
CA TYR A 145 -0.47 -19.05 -6.67
C TYR A 145 -0.13 -18.23 -5.42
N GLU A 146 0.70 -18.77 -4.55
CA GLU A 146 1.42 -18.00 -3.51
C GLU A 146 2.86 -17.78 -4.01
N VAL A 147 3.31 -16.52 -4.02
CA VAL A 147 4.66 -16.15 -4.47
C VAL A 147 5.38 -15.43 -3.35
N LEU A 148 6.48 -16.00 -2.89
CA LEU A 148 7.41 -15.31 -2.02
C LEU A 148 8.36 -14.48 -2.89
N VAL A 149 8.35 -13.16 -2.71
CA VAL A 149 9.16 -12.24 -3.51
C VAL A 149 10.61 -12.26 -3.00
N ASP A 150 11.56 -12.42 -3.91
CA ASP A 150 12.99 -12.38 -3.59
C ASP A 150 13.42 -11.00 -3.10
N ILE A 151 14.29 -10.97 -2.08
CA ILE A 151 14.86 -9.73 -1.53
C ILE A 151 16.21 -9.34 -2.16
N ALA A 152 16.78 -10.22 -2.99
CA ALA A 152 18.05 -9.98 -3.67
C ALA A 152 18.14 -10.78 -4.98
N MET A 153 18.98 -10.31 -5.90
CA MET A 153 19.32 -11.02 -7.13
C MET A 153 20.84 -11.13 -7.32
N PRO A 154 21.34 -12.09 -8.12
CA PRO A 154 22.78 -12.24 -8.33
C PRO A 154 23.45 -10.98 -8.90
N ASP A 155 24.64 -10.63 -8.40
CA ASP A 155 25.42 -9.52 -8.92
C ASP A 155 26.20 -9.93 -10.19
N ASN A 156 25.55 -9.78 -11.34
CA ASN A 156 26.13 -10.03 -12.67
C ASN A 156 25.87 -8.84 -13.61
N SER A 157 26.54 -8.80 -14.76
CA SER A 157 26.43 -7.71 -15.74
C SER A 157 24.99 -7.44 -16.20
N HIS A 158 24.19 -8.50 -16.39
CA HIS A 158 22.78 -8.39 -16.78
C HIS A 158 21.93 -7.69 -15.71
N ASN A 159 22.08 -8.08 -14.45
CA ASN A 159 21.34 -7.49 -13.33
C ASN A 159 21.83 -6.08 -12.99
N ARG A 160 23.12 -5.77 -13.22
CA ARG A 160 23.64 -4.39 -13.18
C ARG A 160 23.02 -3.52 -14.26
N ALA A 161 22.80 -4.05 -15.46
CA ALA A 161 22.09 -3.33 -16.52
C ALA A 161 20.62 -3.09 -16.15
N LYS A 162 19.95 -4.05 -15.50
CA LYS A 162 18.61 -3.84 -14.93
C LYS A 162 18.58 -2.76 -13.85
N TYR A 163 19.62 -2.65 -13.03
CA TYR A 163 19.77 -1.55 -12.08
C TYR A 163 19.88 -0.19 -12.77
N ALA A 164 20.66 -0.10 -13.85
CA ALA A 164 20.73 1.13 -14.66
C ALA A 164 19.37 1.47 -15.28
N GLN A 165 18.65 0.46 -15.78
CA GLN A 165 17.27 0.63 -16.28
C GLN A 165 16.33 1.11 -15.17
N PHE A 166 16.44 0.55 -13.97
CA PHE A 166 15.67 0.96 -12.79
C PHE A 166 15.92 2.43 -12.45
N VAL A 167 17.18 2.89 -12.45
CA VAL A 167 17.51 4.32 -12.23
C VAL A 167 16.83 5.20 -13.28
N ALA A 168 16.89 4.82 -14.56
CA ALA A 168 16.23 5.57 -15.62
C ALA A 168 14.70 5.59 -15.47
N GLN A 169 14.11 4.47 -15.05
CA GLN A 169 12.67 4.36 -14.80
C GLN A 169 12.23 5.23 -13.63
N GLU A 170 12.96 5.23 -12.51
CA GLU A 170 12.64 6.08 -11.35
C GLU A 170 12.69 7.57 -11.71
N VAL A 171 13.70 8.00 -12.47
CA VAL A 171 13.80 9.39 -12.95
C VAL A 171 12.63 9.74 -13.87
N ASN A 172 12.29 8.86 -14.82
CA ASN A 172 11.18 9.10 -15.74
C ASN A 172 9.81 9.11 -15.05
N LEU A 173 9.62 8.26 -14.05
CA LEU A 173 8.38 8.20 -13.26
C LEU A 173 8.23 9.43 -12.36
N ASP A 174 9.32 9.94 -11.80
CA ASP A 174 9.32 11.15 -11.00
C ASP A 174 9.05 12.40 -11.86
N GLY A 175 9.76 12.54 -12.98
CA GLY A 175 9.55 13.59 -13.98
C GLY A 175 10.08 14.98 -13.59
N HIS A 176 10.61 15.17 -12.37
CA HIS A 176 11.07 16.47 -11.86
C HIS A 176 12.57 16.50 -11.55
N ILE A 177 13.26 15.36 -11.58
CA ILE A 177 14.70 15.24 -11.34
C ILE A 177 15.48 15.00 -12.63
N PRO A 178 16.74 15.47 -12.75
CA PRO A 178 17.56 15.23 -13.93
C PRO A 178 17.99 13.76 -14.05
N HIS A 179 18.46 13.38 -15.24
CA HIS A 179 19.04 12.05 -15.45
C HIS A 179 20.35 11.86 -14.67
N ALA A 180 20.70 10.62 -14.38
CA ALA A 180 21.93 10.27 -13.67
C ALA A 180 23.10 10.02 -14.63
N ASP A 181 24.29 10.47 -14.24
CA ASP A 181 25.52 10.12 -14.93
C ASP A 181 25.95 8.67 -14.63
N ILE A 182 26.96 8.19 -15.35
CA ILE A 182 27.46 6.81 -15.21
C ILE A 182 28.01 6.54 -13.80
N GLU A 183 28.63 7.54 -13.17
CA GLU A 183 29.25 7.38 -11.84
C GLU A 183 28.20 7.32 -10.73
N ALA A 184 27.11 8.08 -10.84
CA ALA A 184 25.94 7.98 -9.98
C ALA A 184 25.28 6.61 -10.08
N VAL A 185 25.08 6.09 -11.30
CA VAL A 185 24.52 4.74 -11.50
C VAL A 185 25.42 3.66 -10.90
N LYS A 186 26.74 3.75 -11.09
CA LYS A 186 27.69 2.83 -10.45
C LYS A 186 27.58 2.88 -8.93
N LEU A 187 27.48 4.07 -8.35
CA LEU A 187 27.36 4.23 -6.90
C LEU A 187 26.03 3.66 -6.36
N ILE A 188 24.93 3.76 -7.12
CA ILE A 188 23.65 3.09 -6.78
C ILE A 188 23.78 1.57 -6.84
N ILE A 189 24.50 1.01 -7.82
CA ILE A 189 24.79 -0.43 -7.89
C ILE A 189 25.62 -0.87 -6.69
N ASP A 190 26.64 -0.10 -6.32
CA ASP A 190 27.49 -0.39 -5.17
C ASP A 190 26.71 -0.31 -3.85
N GLU A 191 25.81 0.66 -3.71
CA GLU A 191 24.89 0.73 -2.57
C GLU A 191 23.92 -0.46 -2.56
N GLY A 192 23.42 -0.88 -3.72
CA GLY A 192 22.60 -2.08 -3.85
C GLY A 192 23.32 -3.35 -3.41
N ARG A 193 24.62 -3.46 -3.72
CA ARG A 193 25.50 -4.54 -3.23
C ARG A 193 25.73 -4.45 -1.72
N ARG A 194 25.93 -3.23 -1.19
CA ARG A 194 26.12 -2.99 0.25
C ARG A 194 24.90 -3.45 1.06
N ARG A 195 23.69 -3.04 0.66
CA ARG A 195 22.44 -3.43 1.32
C ARG A 195 22.16 -4.93 1.23
N ALA A 196 22.43 -5.55 0.08
CA ALA A 196 22.33 -7.01 -0.03
C ALA A 196 23.24 -7.73 0.98
N LYS A 197 24.47 -7.24 1.16
CA LYS A 197 25.42 -7.79 2.14
C LYS A 197 24.95 -7.62 3.58
N GLU A 198 24.26 -6.53 3.92
CA GLU A 198 23.65 -6.30 5.24
C GLU A 198 22.53 -7.31 5.53
N ASP A 199 21.77 -7.70 4.51
CA ASP A 199 20.78 -8.78 4.55
C ASP A 199 21.42 -10.20 4.44
N ASN A 200 22.73 -10.33 4.69
CA ASN A 200 23.53 -11.56 4.57
C ASN A 200 23.52 -12.21 3.17
N GLN A 201 23.16 -11.47 2.12
CA GLN A 201 23.19 -11.94 0.73
C GLN A 201 24.55 -11.63 0.09
N ARG A 202 25.37 -12.67 -0.10
CA ARG A 202 26.71 -12.54 -0.70
C ARG A 202 26.63 -12.57 -2.23
N ASN A 203 27.45 -11.76 -2.89
CA ASN A 203 27.52 -11.67 -4.36
C ASN A 203 26.16 -11.34 -5.00
N SER A 204 25.37 -10.51 -4.31
CA SER A 204 24.00 -10.16 -4.70
C SER A 204 23.79 -8.64 -4.69
N LEU A 205 22.71 -8.22 -5.34
CA LEU A 205 22.15 -6.88 -5.37
C LEU A 205 20.77 -6.92 -4.72
N THR A 206 20.41 -5.93 -3.91
CA THR A 206 19.11 -5.89 -3.22
C THR A 206 17.93 -5.70 -4.17
N LEU A 207 16.80 -6.33 -3.89
CA LEU A 207 15.53 -6.07 -4.57
C LEU A 207 14.60 -5.19 -3.74
N ARG A 208 15.08 -4.58 -2.65
CA ARG A 208 14.38 -3.54 -1.88
C ARG A 208 14.41 -2.20 -2.65
N LEU A 209 13.86 -2.21 -3.85
CA LEU A 209 13.96 -1.12 -4.82
C LEU A 209 13.26 0.15 -4.35
N ARG A 210 12.22 0.05 -3.51
CA ARG A 210 11.53 1.23 -2.94
C ARG A 210 12.49 2.15 -2.19
N GLU A 211 13.39 1.59 -1.39
CA GLU A 211 14.35 2.36 -0.62
C GLU A 211 15.48 2.94 -1.50
N LEU A 212 15.92 2.19 -2.52
CA LEU A 212 16.88 2.68 -3.51
C LEU A 212 16.28 3.79 -4.38
N GLY A 213 15.01 3.68 -4.75
CA GLY A 213 14.26 4.72 -5.47
C GLY A 213 14.14 5.99 -4.64
N GLY A 214 13.89 5.85 -3.32
CA GLY A 214 13.93 6.96 -2.38
C GLY A 214 15.28 7.69 -2.38
N LEU A 215 16.38 6.94 -2.38
CA LEU A 215 17.73 7.50 -2.49
C LEU A 215 17.96 8.25 -3.81
N ILE A 216 17.50 7.69 -4.94
CA ILE A 216 17.61 8.32 -6.27
C ILE A 216 16.85 9.64 -6.29
N ARG A 217 15.60 9.68 -5.80
CA ARG A 217 14.81 10.91 -5.71
C ARG A 217 15.47 11.96 -4.83
N SER A 218 15.93 11.58 -3.64
CA SER A 218 16.65 12.50 -2.75
C SER A 218 17.94 13.07 -3.37
N ALA A 219 18.66 12.27 -4.16
CA ALA A 219 19.83 12.77 -4.89
C ALA A 219 19.43 13.69 -6.05
N GLY A 220 18.32 13.38 -6.71
CA GLY A 220 17.70 14.23 -7.73
C GLY A 220 17.29 15.59 -7.18
N ASP A 221 16.64 15.63 -6.02
CA ASP A 221 16.25 16.87 -5.34
C ASP A 221 17.48 17.74 -5.04
N ILE A 222 18.57 17.13 -4.58
CA ILE A 222 19.84 17.82 -4.32
C ILE A 222 20.42 18.37 -5.64
N ALA A 223 20.39 17.59 -6.71
CA ALA A 223 20.85 18.03 -8.03
C ALA A 223 20.05 19.24 -8.54
N VAL A 224 18.72 19.22 -8.37
CA VAL A 224 17.84 20.33 -8.74
C VAL A 224 18.14 21.58 -7.90
N MET A 225 18.33 21.43 -6.58
CA MET A 225 18.70 22.54 -5.69
C MET A 225 20.06 23.15 -6.04
N GLU A 226 20.99 22.36 -6.55
CA GLU A 226 22.32 22.79 -6.99
C GLU A 226 22.34 23.23 -8.47
N GLU A 227 21.18 23.31 -9.13
CA GLU A 227 21.02 23.66 -10.56
C GLU A 227 21.88 22.80 -11.50
N ALA A 228 22.12 21.53 -11.12
CA ALA A 228 22.94 20.61 -11.89
C ALA A 228 22.15 19.95 -13.03
N GLU A 229 22.77 19.81 -14.21
CA GLU A 229 22.16 19.18 -15.38
C GLU A 229 21.96 17.66 -15.21
N LEU A 230 22.78 17.01 -14.39
CA LEU A 230 22.75 15.57 -14.14
C LEU A 230 22.93 15.24 -12.65
N ILE A 231 22.35 14.12 -12.22
CA ILE A 231 22.65 13.53 -10.92
C ILE A 231 24.06 12.92 -10.99
N THR A 232 24.97 13.44 -10.16
CA THR A 232 26.34 12.97 -10.07
C THR A 232 26.54 12.08 -8.85
N ALA A 233 27.68 11.38 -8.80
CA ALA A 233 28.07 10.59 -7.63
C ALA A 233 28.11 11.40 -6.32
N ASP A 234 28.39 12.71 -6.37
CA ASP A 234 28.39 13.57 -5.19
C ASP A 234 26.97 13.75 -4.62
N HIS A 235 25.97 13.95 -5.48
CA HIS A 235 24.58 14.06 -5.07
C HIS A 235 24.09 12.77 -4.39
N ILE A 236 24.48 11.60 -4.92
CA ILE A 236 24.16 10.31 -4.29
C ILE A 236 24.80 10.20 -2.90
N ARG A 237 26.08 10.60 -2.72
CA ARG A 237 26.74 10.58 -1.40
C ARG A 237 26.05 11.52 -0.41
N LYS A 238 25.70 12.72 -0.84
CA LYS A 238 24.92 13.68 -0.03
C LYS A 238 23.56 13.09 0.36
N ALA A 239 22.87 12.45 -0.58
CA ALA A 239 21.59 11.81 -0.35
C ALA A 239 21.71 10.64 0.65
N LEU A 240 22.75 9.81 0.55
CA LEU A 240 23.03 8.73 1.52
C LEU A 240 23.20 9.25 2.95
N MET A 241 23.85 10.40 3.13
CA MET A 241 23.98 11.01 4.47
C MET A 241 22.64 11.52 5.01
N ARG A 242 21.74 11.99 4.13
CA ARG A 242 20.41 12.48 4.51
C ARG A 242 19.38 11.37 4.68
N SER A 243 19.53 10.25 3.98
CA SER A 243 18.60 9.11 4.02
C SER A 243 18.84 8.15 5.19
N ARG A 244 19.66 8.54 6.18
CA ARG A 244 19.93 7.70 7.36
C ARG A 244 18.67 7.61 8.22
N PRO A 245 18.31 6.42 8.76
CA PRO A 245 17.19 6.27 9.67
C PRO A 245 17.29 7.23 10.87
N VAL A 246 16.14 7.65 11.38
CA VAL A 246 16.08 8.58 12.53
C VAL A 246 16.83 8.00 13.74
N GLU A 247 16.78 6.69 13.93
CA GLU A 247 17.50 5.97 14.98
C GLU A 247 19.02 6.15 14.86
N GLU A 248 19.55 6.13 13.64
CA GLU A 248 20.97 6.34 13.38
C GLU A 248 21.36 7.80 13.62
N GLN A 249 20.52 8.74 13.18
CA GLN A 249 20.71 10.18 13.43
C GLN A 249 20.69 10.48 14.94
N ILE A 250 19.78 9.85 15.69
CA ILE A 250 19.70 9.97 17.15
C ILE A 250 20.97 9.40 17.79
N ARG A 251 21.45 8.24 17.34
CA ARG A 251 22.68 7.63 17.87
C ARG A 251 23.90 8.51 17.61
N GLU A 252 24.00 9.14 16.45
CA GLU A 252 25.11 10.05 16.14
C GLU A 252 25.06 11.33 16.96
N ARG A 253 23.87 11.94 17.12
CA ARG A 253 23.70 13.21 17.84
C ARG A 253 23.72 13.05 19.37
N TYR A 254 23.19 11.94 19.89
CA TYR A 254 22.96 11.73 21.32
C TYR A 254 23.68 10.50 21.90
N GLY A 255 24.34 9.70 21.07
CA GLY A 255 25.05 8.47 21.46
C GLY A 255 24.15 7.24 21.58
N SER A 256 22.89 7.40 22.02
CA SER A 256 21.91 6.32 22.10
C SER A 256 20.47 6.85 22.03
N TYR A 257 19.53 5.98 21.68
CA TYR A 257 18.11 6.31 21.62
C TYR A 257 17.58 6.84 22.96
N ASN A 258 17.90 6.15 24.07
CA ASN A 258 17.49 6.55 25.42
C ASN A 258 18.03 7.94 25.83
N LYS A 259 19.24 8.31 25.38
CA LYS A 259 19.81 9.64 25.63
C LYS A 259 19.17 10.74 24.77
N GLY A 260 18.70 10.39 23.57
CA GLY A 260 17.90 11.31 22.74
C GLY A 260 16.56 11.58 23.40
N LEU A 261 15.84 10.52 23.79
CA LEU A 261 14.55 10.61 24.46
C LEU A 261 14.63 11.48 25.72
N SER A 262 15.66 11.27 26.56
CA SER A 262 15.81 11.98 27.83
C SER A 262 16.00 13.50 27.72
N LYS A 263 16.48 13.97 26.56
CA LYS A 263 16.64 15.41 26.27
C LYS A 263 15.36 16.04 25.70
N ASP A 264 14.47 15.24 25.14
CA ASP A 264 13.22 15.69 24.51
C ASP A 264 12.01 15.61 25.47
N VAL A 265 12.18 14.97 26.63
CA VAL A 265 11.14 14.88 27.67
C VAL A 265 10.96 16.24 28.38
N SER A 266 9.75 16.80 28.29
CA SER A 266 9.33 17.99 29.04
C SER A 266 9.34 17.76 30.56
N SER A 267 9.43 18.84 31.36
CA SER A 267 9.40 18.76 32.83
C SER A 267 8.20 17.98 33.37
N ALA A 268 7.00 18.20 32.81
CA ALA A 268 5.77 17.50 33.20
C ALA A 268 5.79 15.99 32.88
N GLN A 269 6.52 15.56 31.85
CA GLN A 269 6.66 14.15 31.50
C GLN A 269 7.74 13.44 32.33
N LYS A 270 8.75 14.18 32.81
CA LYS A 270 9.76 13.64 33.76
C LYS A 270 9.11 13.27 35.10
N GLU A 271 8.20 14.09 35.60
CA GLU A 271 7.46 13.84 36.85
C GLU A 271 6.52 12.61 36.77
N ARG A 272 6.07 12.21 35.58
CA ARG A 272 5.20 11.03 35.38
C ARG A 272 5.94 9.74 35.04
N SER A 273 7.24 9.82 34.74
CA SER A 273 8.02 8.69 34.27
C SER A 273 8.69 7.94 35.43
N GLN A 274 8.27 6.70 35.71
CA GLN A 274 8.90 5.81 36.71
C GLN A 274 10.42 5.61 36.48
N TYR A 275 10.90 5.75 35.24
CA TYR A 275 12.32 5.63 34.90
C TYR A 275 13.22 6.72 35.51
N TYR A 276 12.67 7.89 35.87
CA TYR A 276 13.47 8.98 36.46
C TYR A 276 13.50 8.94 37.99
N PHE A 277 12.55 8.26 38.63
CA PHE A 277 12.51 8.08 40.08
C PHE A 277 13.65 7.19 40.61
N GLN A 278 14.23 6.32 39.77
CA GLN A 278 15.31 5.42 40.18
C GLN A 278 16.70 6.06 40.21
N THR A 279 16.83 7.33 39.81
CA THR A 279 18.13 8.05 39.80
C THR A 279 18.28 9.08 40.92
N GLU A 280 17.31 9.17 41.84
CA GLU A 280 17.58 9.79 43.14
C GLU A 280 18.31 8.78 44.04
N HIS A 281 19.62 8.68 43.84
CA HIS A 281 20.50 8.22 44.90
C HIS A 281 20.46 9.27 46.01
N LEU A 282 19.67 9.00 47.05
CA LEU A 282 19.81 9.60 48.38
C LEU A 282 21.15 9.12 48.96
N ASP A 283 22.27 9.63 48.46
CA ASP A 283 23.58 9.35 49.04
C ASP A 283 23.79 10.26 50.28
N ASP A 284 23.90 9.58 51.42
CA ASP A 284 24.92 9.78 52.44
C ASP A 284 25.12 11.20 52.98
N ASN A 285 24.16 11.65 53.79
CA ASN A 285 24.40 12.68 54.81
C ASN A 285 23.61 12.39 56.11
N MET A 286 23.58 11.13 56.55
CA MET A 286 23.05 10.75 57.86
C MET A 286 24.05 9.89 58.64
N PHE A 287 25.28 10.36 58.83
CA PHE A 287 26.07 10.14 60.05
C PHE A 287 27.16 11.22 60.14
N SER A 288 26.85 12.30 60.85
CA SER A 288 27.84 13.16 61.50
C SER A 288 27.37 13.48 62.92
#